data_AF-A0A5C1MIJ6-F1
#
_entry.id   AF-A0A5C1MIJ6-F1
#
_cell.length_a   1.000
_cell.length_b   1.000
_cell.length_c   1.000
_cell.angle_alpha   90.00
_cell.angle_beta   90.00
_cell.angle_gamma   90.00
#
_symmetry.space_group_name_H-M   'P 1'
#
loop_
_entity.id
_entity.type
_entity.pdbx_description
1 polymer ?
#
loop_
_entity_poly.entity_id
_entity_poly.type
_entity_poly.pdbx_seq_one_letter_code
_entity_poly.pdbx_strand_id
1 'polypeptide(L)'
;MRQRSVVSFLAALAIGASSFVPSSAVAKEAVQEWEFLNPAGVVEVKPAQLAPRITTLEGKTIVLRWNNKHNGNNFLDRIAELLKANVPSAKVIKLYEVDPSTIKISGSVEESARIAKVIKGLHADLVIGNQAD
;
A
#
# COMPACT_ATOMS: atom_id res chain seq x y z
N MET A 1 0.06 -5.54 89.56
CA MET A 1 -0.22 -4.48 88.56
C MET A 1 0.35 -4.77 87.16
N ARG A 2 0.71 -6.02 86.81
CA ARG A 2 1.43 -6.36 85.55
C ARG A 2 0.64 -7.21 84.54
N GLN A 3 -0.49 -7.81 84.95
CA GLN A 3 -1.32 -8.68 84.10
C GLN A 3 -2.40 -7.93 83.30
N ARG A 4 -2.88 -6.78 83.78
CA ARG A 4 -3.91 -5.98 83.08
C ARG A 4 -3.40 -5.37 81.77
N SER A 5 -2.12 -4.98 81.73
CA SER A 5 -1.51 -4.34 80.57
C SER A 5 -1.31 -5.28 79.38
N VAL A 6 -1.09 -6.58 79.64
CA VAL A 6 -0.85 -7.59 78.59
C VAL A 6 -2.15 -8.02 77.92
N VAL A 7 -3.24 -8.15 78.69
CA VAL A 7 -4.57 -8.48 78.16
C VAL A 7 -5.12 -7.33 77.32
N SER A 8 -4.90 -6.07 77.74
CA SER A 8 -5.28 -4.90 76.93
C SER A 8 -4.48 -4.78 75.63
N PHE A 9 -3.21 -5.18 75.63
CA PHE A 9 -2.38 -5.16 74.41
C PHE A 9 -2.77 -6.27 73.41
N LEU A 10 -3.09 -7.47 73.90
CA LEU A 10 -3.57 -8.57 73.07
C LEU A 10 -4.98 -8.33 72.51
N ALA A 11 -5.86 -7.69 73.30
CA ALA A 11 -7.19 -7.30 72.83
C ALA A 11 -7.13 -6.21 71.75
N ALA A 12 -6.22 -5.23 71.88
CA ALA A 12 -5.99 -4.21 70.86
C ALA A 12 -5.43 -4.79 69.55
N LEU A 13 -4.58 -5.83 69.63
CA LEU A 13 -4.04 -6.52 68.44
C LEU A 13 -5.13 -7.33 67.69
N ALA A 14 -6.04 -7.98 68.42
CA ALA A 14 -7.12 -8.78 67.83
C ALA A 14 -8.19 -7.93 67.12
N ILE A 15 -8.45 -6.70 67.61
CA ILE A 15 -9.38 -5.76 66.97
C ILE A 15 -8.75 -5.11 65.72
N GLY A 16 -7.43 -4.85 65.74
CA GLY A 16 -6.70 -4.36 64.57
C GLY A 16 -6.63 -5.36 63.41
N ALA A 17 -6.49 -6.66 63.71
CA ALA A 17 -6.39 -7.71 62.69
C ALA A 17 -7.73 -8.01 61.97
N SER A 18 -8.87 -7.66 62.57
CA SER A 18 -10.20 -7.89 61.98
C SER A 18 -10.61 -6.82 60.96
N SER A 19 -9.81 -5.76 60.81
CA SER A 19 -10.12 -4.60 59.94
C SER A 19 -9.60 -4.75 58.50
N PHE A 20 -8.88 -5.84 58.19
CA PHE A 20 -8.29 -6.09 56.87
C PHE A 20 -8.95 -7.28 56.17
N VAL A 21 -10.28 -7.33 56.14
CA VAL A 21 -10.99 -8.21 55.21
C VAL A 21 -11.07 -7.48 53.85
N PRO A 22 -10.37 -7.93 52.80
CA PRO A 22 -10.52 -7.34 51.49
C PRO A 22 -11.95 -7.61 51.00
N SER A 23 -12.76 -6.55 50.95
CA SER A 23 -14.08 -6.62 50.34
C SER A 23 -13.90 -7.01 48.88
N SER A 24 -14.40 -8.18 48.49
CA SER A 24 -14.34 -8.64 47.10
C SER A 24 -15.21 -7.70 46.27
N ALA A 25 -14.58 -6.80 45.53
CA ALA A 25 -15.27 -5.91 44.61
C ALA A 25 -15.86 -6.74 43.45
N VAL A 26 -17.12 -7.15 43.58
CA VAL A 26 -17.88 -7.70 42.47
C VAL A 26 -18.37 -6.52 41.64
N ALA A 27 -17.58 -6.14 40.65
CA ALA A 27 -18.00 -5.17 39.64
C ALA A 27 -19.14 -5.81 38.83
N LYS A 28 -20.33 -5.19 38.88
CA LYS A 28 -21.47 -5.60 38.05
C LYS A 28 -21.14 -5.25 36.61
N GLU A 29 -21.02 -6.25 35.75
CA GLU A 29 -20.70 -6.04 34.33
C GLU A 29 -21.81 -5.20 33.69
N ALA A 30 -21.46 -3.98 33.26
CA ALA A 30 -22.39 -3.08 32.62
C ALA A 30 -22.64 -3.55 31.18
N VAL A 31 -23.89 -3.47 30.72
CA VAL A 31 -24.23 -3.81 29.33
C VAL A 31 -23.46 -2.86 28.41
N GLN A 32 -22.55 -3.44 27.63
CA GLN A 32 -21.73 -2.70 26.68
C GLN A 32 -22.54 -2.45 25.41
N GLU A 33 -22.78 -1.18 25.08
CA GLU A 33 -23.36 -0.78 23.81
C GLU A 33 -22.26 -0.68 22.76
N TRP A 34 -22.37 -1.49 21.71
CA TRP A 34 -21.43 -1.51 20.61
C TRP A 34 -22.05 -0.84 19.40
N GLU A 35 -21.38 0.19 18.86
CA GLU A 35 -21.73 0.78 17.59
C GLU A 35 -21.09 -0.04 16.46
N PHE A 36 -21.92 -0.60 15.57
CA PHE A 36 -21.44 -1.26 14.36
C PHE A 36 -21.02 -0.20 13.33
N LEU A 37 -19.72 0.04 13.26
CA LEU A 37 -19.14 0.86 12.19
C LEU A 37 -19.03 0.00 10.93
N ASN A 38 -19.70 0.42 9.85
CA ASN A 38 -19.51 -0.19 8.55
C ASN A 38 -18.06 0.09 8.08
N PRO A 39 -17.20 -0.93 7.97
CA PRO A 39 -15.81 -0.75 7.57
C PRO A 39 -15.65 -0.48 6.06
N ALA A 40 -16.75 -0.48 5.30
CA ALA A 40 -16.72 -0.14 3.89
C ALA A 40 -16.36 1.34 3.72
N GLY A 41 -15.10 1.61 3.38
CA GLY A 41 -14.64 2.94 3.02
C GLY A 41 -15.49 3.48 1.86
N VAL A 42 -15.90 4.75 1.97
CA VAL A 42 -16.52 5.47 0.85
C VAL A 42 -15.46 5.58 -0.25
N VAL A 43 -15.58 4.77 -1.30
CA VAL A 43 -14.66 4.82 -2.44
C VAL A 43 -15.06 6.02 -3.30
N GLU A 44 -14.34 7.13 -3.17
CA GLU A 44 -14.46 8.24 -4.12
C GLU A 44 -13.92 7.81 -5.49
N VAL A 45 -14.80 7.27 -6.34
CA VAL A 45 -14.46 6.96 -7.73
C VAL A 45 -14.53 8.25 -8.53
N LYS A 46 -13.41 8.94 -8.70
CA LYS A 46 -13.29 10.06 -9.63
C LYS A 46 -13.29 9.52 -11.07
N PRO A 47 -14.24 9.93 -11.94
CA PRO A 47 -14.23 9.50 -13.33
C PRO A 47 -12.95 9.96 -14.03
N ALA A 48 -12.15 9.01 -14.51
CA ALA A 48 -10.99 9.31 -15.33
C ALA A 48 -11.40 9.37 -16.81
N GLN A 49 -10.99 10.41 -17.53
CA GLN A 49 -11.16 10.45 -18.97
C GLN A 49 -10.17 9.47 -19.61
N LEU A 50 -10.69 8.44 -20.27
CA LEU A 50 -9.87 7.44 -20.95
C LEU A 50 -9.32 8.00 -22.27
N ALA A 51 -8.12 7.58 -22.63
CA ALA A 51 -7.55 7.87 -23.94
C ALA A 51 -8.40 7.20 -25.05
N PRO A 52 -8.59 7.87 -26.21
CA PRO A 52 -9.29 7.26 -27.35
C PRO A 52 -8.62 5.96 -27.80
N ARG A 53 -9.44 4.98 -28.20
CA ARG A 53 -8.91 3.71 -28.73
C ARG A 53 -8.25 3.95 -30.08
N ILE A 54 -7.01 3.51 -30.20
CA ILE A 54 -6.26 3.53 -31.45
C ILE A 54 -6.73 2.39 -32.36
N THR A 55 -6.90 2.67 -33.66
CA THR A 55 -7.35 1.70 -34.67
C THR A 55 -6.22 1.18 -35.58
N THR A 56 -5.09 1.87 -35.62
CA THR A 56 -3.93 1.59 -36.49
C THR A 56 -2.63 1.92 -35.76
N LEU A 57 -1.56 1.18 -36.05
CA LEU A 57 -0.21 1.45 -35.53
C LEU A 57 0.67 2.20 -36.54
N GLU A 58 0.19 2.43 -37.77
CA GLU A 58 0.98 3.04 -38.83
C GLU A 58 1.34 4.50 -38.50
N GLY A 59 2.63 4.84 -38.60
CA GLY A 59 3.14 6.18 -38.30
C GLY A 59 3.09 6.58 -36.82
N LYS A 60 2.70 5.66 -35.93
CA LYS A 60 2.58 5.92 -34.49
C LYS A 60 3.88 5.74 -33.74
N THR A 61 4.06 6.52 -32.68
CA THR A 61 5.17 6.36 -31.75
C THR A 61 4.78 5.42 -30.61
N ILE A 62 5.43 4.27 -30.55
CA ILE A 62 5.19 3.23 -29.55
C ILE A 62 6.37 3.21 -28.58
N VAL A 63 6.12 3.45 -27.31
CA VAL A 63 7.14 3.39 -26.25
C VAL A 63 7.03 2.07 -25.48
N LEU A 64 8.15 1.36 -25.36
CA LEU A 64 8.26 0.13 -24.59
C LEU A 64 8.84 0.43 -23.22
N ARG A 65 8.12 0.09 -22.14
CA ARG A 65 8.53 0.36 -20.76
C ARG A 65 8.79 -0.93 -20.00
N TRP A 66 9.97 -1.01 -19.40
CA TRP A 66 10.37 -2.11 -18.53
C TRP A 66 10.54 -1.62 -17.09
N ASN A 67 10.02 -2.38 -16.12
CA ASN A 67 10.10 -2.07 -14.69
C ASN A 67 11.28 -2.75 -13.97
N ASN A 68 12.29 -3.22 -14.70
CA ASN A 68 13.44 -3.99 -14.20
C ASN A 68 13.17 -5.43 -13.76
N LYS A 69 11.95 -5.95 -13.90
CA LYS A 69 11.70 -7.35 -13.54
C LYS A 69 12.36 -8.33 -14.50
N HIS A 70 12.73 -9.49 -13.98
CA HIS A 70 13.58 -10.45 -14.68
C HIS A 70 13.07 -10.76 -16.10
N ASN A 71 13.96 -10.65 -17.09
CA ASN A 71 13.71 -10.87 -18.52
C ASN A 71 12.55 -10.06 -19.12
N GLY A 72 12.10 -9.01 -18.45
CA GLY A 72 11.01 -8.19 -18.96
C GLY A 72 11.40 -7.44 -20.25
N ASN A 73 12.68 -7.10 -20.37
CA ASN A 73 13.29 -6.58 -21.59
C ASN A 73 13.25 -7.59 -22.75
N ASN A 74 13.54 -8.87 -22.53
CA ASN A 74 13.57 -9.87 -23.62
C ASN A 74 12.20 -9.99 -24.32
N PHE A 75 11.11 -9.94 -23.54
CA PHE A 75 9.75 -9.88 -24.07
C PHE A 75 9.54 -8.62 -24.91
N LEU A 76 9.94 -7.46 -24.38
CA LEU A 76 9.78 -6.17 -25.07
C LEU A 76 10.66 -6.06 -26.32
N ASP A 77 11.86 -6.64 -26.29
CA ASP A 77 12.76 -6.73 -27.44
C ASP A 77 12.10 -7.53 -28.56
N ARG A 78 11.47 -8.66 -28.22
CA ARG A 78 10.73 -9.45 -29.21
C ARG A 78 9.53 -8.69 -29.79
N ILE A 79 8.82 -7.93 -28.95
CA ILE A 79 7.74 -7.05 -29.43
C ILE A 79 8.30 -5.98 -30.39
N ALA A 80 9.44 -5.37 -30.07
CA ALA A 80 10.07 -4.37 -30.93
C ALA A 80 10.42 -4.95 -32.31
N GLU A 81 10.98 -6.15 -32.36
CA GLU A 81 11.29 -6.88 -33.60
C GLU A 81 10.03 -7.12 -34.44
N LEU A 82 8.96 -7.62 -33.81
CA LEU A 82 7.70 -7.91 -34.48
C LEU A 82 7.03 -6.64 -35.00
N LEU A 83 7.05 -5.55 -34.23
CA LEU A 83 6.51 -4.25 -34.67
C LEU A 83 7.29 -3.72 -35.87
N LYS A 84 8.62 -3.81 -35.85
CA LYS A 84 9.46 -3.39 -36.98
C LYS A 84 9.20 -4.23 -38.24
N ALA A 85 8.92 -5.52 -38.08
CA ALA A 85 8.63 -6.41 -39.20
C ALA A 85 7.22 -6.22 -39.79
N ASN A 86 6.20 -6.11 -38.94
CA ASN A 86 4.80 -6.10 -39.38
C ASN A 86 4.24 -4.68 -39.61
N VAL A 87 4.79 -3.68 -38.92
CA VAL A 87 4.38 -2.27 -39.05
C VAL A 87 5.62 -1.37 -39.15
N PRO A 88 6.36 -1.41 -40.28
CA PRO A 88 7.63 -0.70 -40.42
C PRO A 88 7.51 0.83 -40.30
N SER A 89 6.31 1.37 -40.51
CA SER A 89 6.02 2.80 -40.36
C SER A 89 5.86 3.23 -38.89
N ALA A 90 5.68 2.29 -37.96
CA ALA A 90 5.62 2.60 -36.54
C ALA A 90 7.01 2.93 -35.98
N LYS A 91 7.11 4.01 -35.21
CA LYS A 91 8.33 4.40 -34.51
C LYS A 91 8.37 3.72 -33.15
N VAL A 92 9.19 2.69 -33.00
CA VAL A 92 9.36 1.98 -31.73
C VAL A 92 10.51 2.57 -30.93
N ILE A 93 10.24 2.94 -29.68
CA ILE A 93 11.23 3.49 -28.74
C ILE A 93 11.31 2.58 -27.51
N LYS A 94 12.49 2.04 -27.25
CA LYS A 94 12.77 1.28 -26.03
C LYS A 94 13.20 2.22 -24.92
N LEU A 95 12.31 2.50 -23.98
CA LEU A 95 12.57 3.50 -22.94
C LEU A 95 13.76 3.13 -22.06
N TYR A 96 13.98 1.83 -21.82
CA TYR A 96 15.11 1.32 -21.04
C TYR A 96 16.47 1.47 -21.73
N GLU A 97 16.51 1.73 -23.04
CA GLU A 97 17.75 2.07 -23.75
C GLU A 97 17.96 3.60 -23.78
N VAL A 98 16.87 4.38 -23.85
CA VAL A 98 16.91 5.85 -23.95
C VAL A 98 17.12 6.52 -22.60
N ASP A 99 16.44 6.05 -21.56
CA ASP A 99 16.55 6.56 -20.19
C ASP A 99 16.59 5.39 -19.19
N PRO A 100 17.79 4.88 -18.88
CA PRO A 100 17.98 3.83 -17.89
C PRO A 100 17.47 4.19 -16.49
N SER A 101 17.30 5.49 -16.17
CA SER A 101 16.74 5.93 -14.89
C SER A 101 15.27 5.51 -14.71
N THR A 102 14.60 5.05 -15.76
CA THR A 102 13.22 4.56 -15.73
C THR A 102 13.10 3.07 -15.46
N ILE A 103 14.22 2.34 -15.44
CA ILE A 103 14.29 0.89 -15.22
C ILE A 103 14.10 0.59 -13.73
N LYS A 104 12.87 0.82 -13.24
CA LYS A 104 12.47 0.55 -11.87
C LYS A 104 10.95 0.44 -11.75
N ILE A 105 10.52 -0.11 -10.62
CA ILE A 105 9.16 0.06 -10.12
C ILE A 105 9.06 1.50 -9.58
N SER A 106 8.00 2.24 -9.93
CA SER A 106 7.89 3.64 -9.54
C SER A 106 7.78 3.81 -8.02
N GLY A 107 7.16 2.87 -7.30
CA GLY A 107 7.14 2.84 -5.83
C GLY A 107 6.39 4.00 -5.14
N SER A 108 6.19 5.13 -5.82
CA SER A 108 5.44 6.29 -5.35
C SER A 108 4.68 6.98 -6.50
N VAL A 109 3.76 7.88 -6.14
CA VAL A 109 3.00 8.69 -7.09
C VAL A 109 3.92 9.68 -7.82
N GLU A 110 4.87 10.27 -7.11
CA GLU A 110 5.81 11.28 -7.64
C GLU A 110 6.71 10.65 -8.71
N GLU A 111 7.24 9.46 -8.44
CA GLU A 111 8.09 8.77 -9.40
C GLU A 111 7.28 8.25 -10.59
N SER A 112 6.03 7.80 -10.36
CA SER A 112 5.10 7.44 -11.44
C SER A 112 4.84 8.65 -12.35
N ALA A 113 4.63 9.83 -11.77
CA ALA A 113 4.44 11.08 -12.50
C ALA A 113 5.72 11.51 -13.23
N ARG A 114 6.90 11.33 -12.64
CA ARG A 114 8.19 11.61 -13.29
C ARG A 114 8.38 10.73 -14.53
N ILE A 115 8.18 9.42 -14.40
CA ILE A 115 8.29 8.47 -15.53
C ILE A 115 7.25 8.81 -16.61
N ALA A 116 6.01 9.15 -16.21
CA ALA A 116 4.98 9.59 -17.15
C ALA A 116 5.38 10.87 -17.90
N LYS A 117 6.06 11.82 -17.25
CA LYS A 117 6.61 13.03 -17.92
C LYS A 117 7.68 12.68 -18.95
N VAL A 118 8.59 11.75 -18.64
CA VAL A 118 9.59 11.27 -19.59
C VAL A 118 8.91 10.65 -20.82
N ILE A 119 7.95 9.75 -20.61
CA ILE A 119 7.18 9.12 -21.69
C ILE A 119 6.42 10.15 -22.52
N LYS A 120 5.81 11.15 -21.86
CA LYS A 120 5.11 12.24 -22.55
C LYS A 120 6.07 13.06 -23.43
N GLY A 121 7.29 13.30 -22.97
CA GLY A 121 8.33 13.99 -23.75
C GLY A 121 8.77 13.23 -25.00
N LEU A 122 8.52 11.92 -25.06
CA LEU A 122 8.78 11.10 -26.25
C LEU A 122 7.62 11.14 -27.27
N HIS A 123 6.54 11.89 -26.98
CA HIS A 123 5.34 11.97 -27.82
C HIS A 123 4.74 10.58 -28.13
N ALA A 124 4.70 9.71 -27.13
CA ALA A 124 4.13 8.37 -27.27
C ALA A 124 2.64 8.44 -27.62
N ASP A 125 2.24 7.77 -28.69
CA ASP A 125 0.84 7.48 -29.00
C ASP A 125 0.36 6.26 -28.20
N LEU A 126 1.25 5.27 -28.01
CA LEU A 126 0.98 4.03 -27.29
C LEU A 126 2.16 3.68 -26.39
N VAL A 127 1.86 3.15 -25.20
CA VAL A 127 2.86 2.60 -24.28
C VAL A 127 2.56 1.13 -24.05
N ILE A 128 3.56 0.27 -24.30
CA ILE A 128 3.50 -1.15 -23.99
C ILE A 128 4.45 -1.39 -22.82
N GLY A 129 3.88 -1.69 -21.66
CA GLY A 129 4.64 -1.97 -20.44
C GLY A 129 4.72 -3.47 -20.18
N ASN A 130 5.88 -3.95 -19.73
CA ASN A 130 5.98 -5.24 -19.08
C ASN A 130 6.20 -5.04 -17.58
N GLN A 131 5.24 -5.50 -16.77
CA GLN A 131 5.27 -5.38 -15.31
C GLN A 131 5.57 -6.71 -14.60
N ALA A 132 5.45 -7.86 -15.29
CA ALA A 132 5.73 -9.23 -14.83
C ALA A 132 5.49 -9.49 -13.33
N ASP A 133 4.25 -9.43 -12.84
CA ASP A 133 3.89 -9.90 -11.49
C ASP A 133 3.80 -11.43 -11.41
#